data_AF-A0A966L2N2-F1
#
_entry.id   AF-A0A966L2N2-F1
#
_cell.length_a   1.000
_cell.length_b   1.000
_cell.length_c   1.000
_cell.angle_alpha   90.00
_cell.angle_beta   90.00
_cell.angle_gamma   90.00
#
_symmetry.space_group_name_H-M   'P 1'
#
loop_
_entity.id
_entity.type
_entity.pdbx_description
1 polymer ?
#
loop_
_entity_poly.entity_id
_entity_poly.type
_entity_poly.pdbx_seq_one_letter_code
_entity_poly.pdbx_strand_id
1 'polypeptide(L)'
;MASAADTSRQTGFLGWVERTGNRLPDPVFIFFYLIIALVAISVVCALSGVSAIHPTAVDEATGQPAVISAVSLLSAENLQRLWVEMPETFTHFHPLGYVLVVMLGAGVAERSGFFAAGMSKAVKAAPKALLTPVVALVAMLGNHAADAGYVVLIPLAGILFAAAGRHPLAGIAAAFAGVSGGFSANIS
;
A
#
# COMPACT_ATOMS: atom_id res chain seq x y z
N MET A 1 41.98 5.58 -11.66
CA MET A 1 40.98 5.33 -12.73
C MET A 1 39.97 4.35 -12.18
N ALA A 2 38.76 4.83 -11.87
CA ALA A 2 37.68 3.96 -11.40
C ALA A 2 37.23 3.09 -12.57
N SER A 3 37.37 1.77 -12.42
CA SER A 3 36.84 0.79 -13.35
C SER A 3 35.32 0.94 -13.38
N ALA A 4 34.77 1.42 -14.49
CA ALA A 4 33.34 1.38 -14.74
C ALA A 4 32.91 -0.10 -14.72
N ALA A 5 32.14 -0.49 -13.70
CA ALA A 5 31.55 -1.80 -13.63
C ALA A 5 30.54 -1.93 -14.78
N ASP A 6 30.81 -2.88 -15.66
CA ASP A 6 29.93 -3.29 -16.76
C ASP A 6 28.62 -3.82 -16.16
N THR A 7 27.54 -3.04 -16.23
CA THR A 7 26.22 -3.48 -15.79
C THR A 7 25.69 -4.49 -16.80
N SER A 8 26.03 -5.77 -16.60
CA SER A 8 25.42 -6.88 -17.32
C SER A 8 23.90 -6.78 -17.18
N ARG A 9 23.23 -6.32 -18.24
CA ARG A 9 21.78 -6.13 -18.28
C ARG A 9 21.15 -7.48 -17.97
N GLN A 10 20.48 -7.64 -16.82
CA GLN A 10 19.90 -8.93 -16.46
C GLN A 10 18.95 -9.39 -17.58
N THR A 11 19.22 -10.57 -18.14
CA THR A 11 18.40 -11.17 -19.20
C THR A 11 17.42 -12.20 -18.61
N GLY A 12 16.30 -12.45 -19.30
CA GLY A 12 15.28 -13.40 -18.85
C GLY A 12 14.16 -12.78 -18.01
N PHE A 13 13.47 -13.60 -17.21
CA PHE A 13 12.29 -13.20 -16.43
C PHE A 13 12.59 -12.08 -15.41
N LEU A 14 13.67 -12.21 -14.62
CA LEU A 14 14.07 -11.18 -13.65
C LEU A 14 14.34 -9.83 -14.33
N GLY A 15 15.05 -9.86 -15.46
CA GLY A 15 15.30 -8.66 -16.26
C GLY A 15 14.03 -8.04 -16.86
N TRP A 16 12.97 -8.82 -17.10
CA TRP A 16 11.68 -8.28 -17.49
C TRP A 16 10.95 -7.61 -16.32
N VAL A 17 10.98 -8.23 -15.13
CA VAL A 17 10.40 -7.65 -13.89
C VAL A 17 11.08 -6.32 -13.57
N GLU A 18 12.41 -6.27 -13.58
CA GLU A 18 13.19 -5.06 -13.32
C GLU A 18 12.84 -3.94 -14.31
N ARG A 19 12.85 -4.24 -15.63
CA ARG A 19 12.54 -3.25 -16.67
C ARG A 19 11.11 -2.74 -16.59
N THR A 20 10.16 -3.60 -16.22
CA THR A 20 8.74 -3.23 -16.11
C THR A 20 8.50 -2.40 -14.85
N GLY A 21 9.09 -2.79 -13.72
CA GLY A 21 9.02 -2.04 -12.47
C GLY A 21 9.62 -0.64 -12.61
N ASN A 22 10.80 -0.53 -13.23
CA ASN A 22 11.48 0.77 -13.40
C ASN A 22 10.80 1.71 -14.42
N ARG A 23 9.79 1.23 -15.16
CA ARG A 23 9.01 2.05 -16.10
C ARG A 23 7.80 2.70 -15.46
N LEU A 24 7.35 2.22 -14.30
CA LEU A 24 6.22 2.79 -13.60
C LEU A 24 6.64 4.15 -13.02
N PRO A 25 5.96 5.25 -13.39
CA PRO A 25 6.21 6.54 -12.77
C PRO A 25 5.78 6.50 -11.30
N ASP A 26 6.28 7.45 -10.51
CA ASP A 26 5.86 7.59 -9.11
C ASP A 26 4.31 7.64 -9.01
N PRO A 27 3.70 6.97 -8.01
CA PRO A 27 2.25 6.89 -7.89
C PRO A 27 1.54 8.24 -7.96
N VAL A 28 2.15 9.32 -7.46
CA VAL A 28 1.57 10.67 -7.51
C VAL A 28 1.36 11.13 -8.96
N PHE A 29 2.32 10.85 -9.85
CA PHE A 29 2.17 11.18 -11.27
C PHE A 29 1.14 10.30 -11.97
N ILE A 30 0.98 9.04 -11.57
CA ILE A 30 -0.10 8.19 -12.09
C ILE A 30 -1.45 8.85 -11.83
N PHE A 31 -1.73 9.27 -10.59
CA PHE A 31 -2.97 9.98 -10.25
C PHE A 31 -3.10 11.31 -10.99
N PHE A 32 -2.02 12.08 -11.10
CA PHE A 32 -2.03 13.33 -11.86
C PHE A 32 -2.42 13.13 -13.33
N TYR A 33 -1.84 12.13 -14.01
CA TYR A 33 -2.20 11.81 -15.39
C TYR A 33 -3.64 11.31 -15.52
N LEU A 34 -4.12 10.51 -14.56
CA LEU A 34 -5.52 10.07 -14.52
C LEU A 34 -6.49 11.24 -14.36
N ILE A 35 -6.17 12.24 -13.54
CA ILE A 35 -6.98 13.45 -13.37
C ILE A 35 -7.04 14.24 -14.68
N ILE A 36 -5.90 14.47 -15.35
CA ILE A 36 -5.87 15.17 -16.65
C ILE A 36 -6.69 14.41 -17.69
N ALA A 37 -6.51 13.09 -17.78
CA ALA A 37 -7.26 12.25 -18.71
C ALA A 37 -8.77 12.31 -18.42
N LEU A 38 -9.17 12.22 -17.15
CA LEU A 38 -10.58 12.33 -16.73
C LEU A 38 -11.17 13.69 -17.12
N VAL A 39 -10.45 14.79 -16.90
CA VAL A 39 -10.87 16.13 -17.32
C VAL A 39 -11.09 16.17 -18.82
N ALA A 40 -10.13 15.71 -19.63
CA ALA A 40 -10.26 15.69 -21.09
C ALA A 40 -11.46 14.85 -21.56
N ILE A 41 -11.62 13.63 -21.01
CA ILE A 41 -12.74 12.74 -21.32
C ILE A 41 -14.08 13.38 -20.94
N SER A 42 -14.17 14.01 -19.77
CA SER A 42 -15.40 14.67 -19.30
C SER A 42 -15.87 15.77 -20.26
N VAL A 43 -14.94 16.54 -20.82
CA VAL A 43 -15.23 17.60 -21.80
C VAL A 43 -15.77 16.99 -23.09
N VAL A 44 -15.09 15.97 -23.64
CA VAL A 44 -15.51 15.32 -24.89
C VAL A 44 -16.89 14.67 -24.75
N CYS A 45 -17.14 13.96 -23.65
CA CYS A 45 -18.43 13.31 -23.39
C CYS A 45 -19.56 14.34 -23.21
N ALA A 46 -19.30 15.43 -22.50
CA ALA A 46 -20.28 16.50 -22.32
C ALA A 46 -20.64 17.19 -23.65
N LEU A 47 -19.64 17.49 -24.49
CA LEU A 47 -19.86 18.06 -25.83
C LEU A 47 -20.62 17.11 -26.76
N SER A 48 -20.41 15.80 -26.59
CA SER A 48 -21.09 14.76 -27.38
C SER A 48 -22.49 14.42 -26.85
N GLY A 49 -22.93 15.03 -25.74
CA GLY A 49 -24.25 14.80 -25.15
C GLY A 49 -24.44 13.39 -24.57
N VAL A 50 -23.35 12.73 -24.15
CA VAL A 50 -23.42 11.36 -23.62
C VAL A 50 -24.31 11.31 -22.38
N SER A 51 -25.28 10.40 -22.37
CA SER A 51 -26.16 10.16 -21.22
C SER A 51 -26.46 8.68 -21.06
N ALA A 52 -26.85 8.29 -19.86
CA ALA A 52 -27.20 6.92 -19.50
C ALA A 52 -28.37 6.91 -18.51
N ILE A 53 -29.17 5.85 -18.56
CA ILE A 53 -30.24 5.62 -17.59
C ILE A 53 -29.62 5.15 -16.28
N HIS A 54 -30.02 5.76 -15.16
CA HIS A 54 -29.63 5.35 -13.83
C HIS A 54 -30.25 3.98 -13.50
N PRO A 55 -29.47 2.99 -13.04
CA PRO A 55 -29.97 1.62 -12.87
C PRO A 55 -31.01 1.48 -11.75
N THR A 56 -30.92 2.32 -10.71
CA THR A 56 -31.76 2.20 -9.50
C THR A 56 -32.50 3.47 -9.08
N ALA A 57 -32.20 4.63 -9.65
CA ALA A 57 -32.84 5.89 -9.29
C ALA A 57 -33.97 6.14 -10.29
N VAL A 58 -35.12 6.53 -9.76
CA VAL A 58 -36.29 6.95 -10.51
C VAL A 58 -36.53 8.42 -10.21
N ASP A 59 -36.93 9.16 -11.23
CA ASP A 59 -37.37 10.53 -11.08
C ASP A 59 -38.72 10.53 -10.35
N GLU A 60 -38.74 11.12 -9.15
CA GLU A 60 -39.91 11.17 -8.26
C GLU A 60 -41.12 11.88 -8.90
N ALA A 61 -40.88 12.79 -9.85
CA ALA A 61 -41.94 13.54 -10.51
C ALA A 61 -42.58 12.77 -11.69
N THR A 62 -41.82 11.90 -12.34
CA THR A 62 -42.25 11.22 -13.58
C THR A 62 -42.41 9.72 -13.45
N GLY A 63 -41.90 9.12 -12.36
CA GLY A 63 -41.88 7.68 -12.14
C GLY A 63 -40.99 6.90 -13.11
N GLN A 64 -40.23 7.60 -13.96
CA GLN A 64 -39.35 6.99 -14.95
C GLN A 64 -37.91 6.87 -14.42
N PRO A 65 -37.11 5.93 -14.93
CA PRO A 65 -35.70 5.84 -14.59
C PRO A 65 -34.98 7.18 -14.81
N ALA A 66 -34.26 7.65 -13.79
CA ALA A 66 -33.53 8.91 -13.85
C ALA A 66 -32.45 8.86 -14.94
N VAL A 67 -32.23 9.94 -15.67
CA VAL A 67 -31.19 10.01 -16.71
C VAL A 67 -29.99 10.80 -16.18
N ILE A 68 -28.80 10.18 -16.23
CA ILE A 68 -27.54 10.81 -15.87
C ILE A 68 -26.88 11.32 -17.16
N SER A 69 -26.53 12.60 -17.19
CA SER A 69 -25.77 13.19 -18.31
C SER A 69 -24.29 13.37 -17.93
N ALA A 70 -23.41 13.21 -18.91
CA ALA A 70 -22.01 13.54 -18.75
C ALA A 70 -21.84 15.05 -18.55
N VAL A 71 -21.17 15.45 -17.47
CA VAL A 71 -20.90 16.85 -17.15
C VAL A 71 -19.41 17.14 -17.31
N SER A 72 -19.08 18.26 -17.96
CA SER A 72 -17.70 18.70 -18.10
C SER A 72 -17.15 19.17 -16.76
N LEU A 73 -15.97 18.66 -16.37
CA LEU A 73 -15.27 19.12 -15.18
C LEU A 73 -14.71 20.54 -15.31
N LEU A 74 -14.60 21.07 -16.54
CA LEU A 74 -14.20 22.46 -16.81
C LEU A 74 -15.38 23.42 -16.93
N SER A 75 -16.61 23.00 -16.59
CA SER A 75 -17.73 23.93 -16.49
C SER A 75 -17.47 24.97 -15.39
N ALA A 76 -18.02 26.18 -15.54
CA ALA A 76 -17.84 27.23 -14.54
C ALA A 76 -18.26 26.80 -13.14
N GLU A 77 -19.38 26.05 -13.05
CA GLU A 77 -19.88 25.47 -11.79
C GLU A 77 -18.89 24.46 -11.19
N ASN A 78 -18.38 23.50 -11.96
CA ASN A 78 -17.46 22.49 -11.45
C ASN A 78 -16.09 23.06 -11.10
N LEU A 79 -15.63 24.08 -11.84
CA LEU A 79 -14.40 24.77 -11.49
C LEU A 79 -14.55 25.52 -10.17
N GLN A 80 -15.65 26.26 -9.98
CA GLN A 80 -15.97 26.90 -8.71
C GLN A 80 -16.06 25.86 -7.59
N ARG A 81 -16.78 24.75 -7.82
CA ARG A 81 -16.90 23.65 -6.86
C ARG A 81 -15.54 23.12 -6.46
N LEU A 82 -14.66 22.84 -7.42
CA LEU A 82 -13.30 22.36 -7.16
C LEU A 82 -12.53 23.33 -6.25
N TRP A 83 -12.57 24.64 -6.52
CA TRP A 83 -11.84 25.61 -5.70
C TRP A 83 -12.41 25.76 -4.28
N VAL A 84 -13.73 25.66 -4.12
CA VAL A 84 -14.40 25.84 -2.82
C VAL A 84 -14.36 24.57 -1.97
N GLU A 85 -14.61 23.41 -2.56
CA GLU A 85 -14.78 22.13 -1.87
C GLU A 85 -13.47 21.32 -1.77
N MET A 86 -12.37 21.73 -2.41
CA MET A 86 -11.09 21.00 -2.35
C MET A 86 -10.61 20.73 -0.91
N PRO A 87 -10.59 21.70 0.02
CA PRO A 87 -10.13 21.45 1.39
C PRO A 87 -11.03 20.44 2.11
N GLU A 88 -12.34 20.54 1.91
CA GLU A 88 -13.32 19.61 2.49
C GLU A 88 -13.15 18.20 1.92
N THR A 89 -13.04 18.08 0.59
CA THR A 89 -12.80 16.82 -0.12
C THR A 89 -11.52 16.13 0.37
N PHE A 90 -10.43 16.90 0.55
CA PHE A 90 -9.16 16.35 1.04
C PHE A 90 -9.26 15.88 2.49
N THR A 91 -9.87 16.68 3.36
CA THR A 91 -9.98 16.37 4.80
C THR A 91 -11.00 15.28 5.12
N HIS A 92 -12.06 15.14 4.31
CA HIS A 92 -13.08 14.10 4.43
C HIS A 92 -12.75 12.81 3.68
N PHE A 93 -11.55 12.71 3.09
CA PHE A 93 -11.09 11.45 2.53
C PHE A 93 -10.95 10.42 3.66
N HIS A 94 -11.94 9.54 3.80
CA HIS A 94 -12.09 8.62 4.93
C HIS A 94 -10.79 7.91 5.37
N PRO A 95 -9.97 7.37 4.45
CA PRO A 95 -8.71 6.72 4.82
C PRO A 95 -7.70 7.65 5.52
N LEU A 96 -7.68 8.95 5.18
CA LEU A 96 -6.68 9.90 5.68
C LEU A 96 -6.78 10.08 7.19
N GLY A 97 -7.97 10.36 7.72
CA GLY A 97 -8.18 10.58 9.15
C GLY A 97 -7.83 9.34 9.99
N TYR A 98 -8.28 8.17 9.54
CA TYR A 98 -8.02 6.90 10.25
C TYR A 98 -6.52 6.57 10.30
N VAL A 99 -5.83 6.68 9.17
CA VAL A 99 -4.39 6.38 9.08
C VAL A 99 -3.59 7.30 10.00
N LEU A 100 -3.88 8.60 10.04
CA LEU A 100 -3.15 9.53 10.90
C LEU A 100 -3.26 9.16 12.39
N VAL A 101 -4.48 8.82 12.85
CA VAL A 101 -4.71 8.44 14.26
C VAL A 101 -3.99 7.13 14.60
N VAL A 102 -4.09 6.13 13.73
CA VAL A 102 -3.41 4.83 13.92
C VAL A 102 -1.90 5.00 13.91
N MET A 103 -1.35 5.78 12.97
CA MET A 103 0.09 6.03 12.87
C MET A 103 0.64 6.83 14.05
N LEU A 104 -0.17 7.67 14.69
CA LEU A 104 0.23 8.37 15.91
C LEU A 104 0.45 7.38 17.06
N GLY A 105 -0.48 6.45 17.27
CA GLY A 105 -0.34 5.38 18.27
C GLY A 105 0.81 4.41 17.95
N ALA A 106 0.88 3.94 16.70
CA ALA A 106 1.94 3.07 16.23
C ALA A 106 3.32 3.73 16.34
N GLY A 107 3.43 5.02 16.03
CA GLY A 107 4.66 5.80 16.14
C GLY A 107 5.17 5.88 17.58
N VAL A 108 4.29 6.06 18.56
CA VAL A 108 4.67 6.04 19.99
C VAL A 108 5.14 4.63 20.42
N ALA A 109 4.41 3.59 20.02
CA ALA A 109 4.79 2.20 20.30
C ALA A 109 6.14 1.81 19.67
N GLU A 110 6.41 2.28 18.45
CA GLU A 110 7.68 2.06 17.75
C GLU A 110 8.82 2.81 18.44
N ARG A 111 8.66 4.11 18.70
CA ARG A 111 9.71 4.96 19.31
C ARG A 111 10.04 4.58 20.74
N SER A 112 9.09 4.02 21.48
CA SER A 112 9.33 3.48 22.82
C SER A 112 9.99 2.09 22.80
N GLY A 113 10.13 1.46 21.63
CA GLY A 113 10.68 0.12 21.47
C GLY A 113 9.72 -1.01 21.83
N PHE A 114 8.43 -0.71 22.06
CA PHE A 114 7.42 -1.70 22.47
C PHE A 114 7.31 -2.85 21.45
N PHE A 115 7.18 -2.54 20.16
CA PHE A 115 7.07 -3.55 19.12
C PHE A 115 8.34 -4.39 18.99
N ALA A 116 9.52 -3.75 18.94
CA ALA A 116 10.80 -4.45 18.85
C ALA A 116 11.03 -5.40 20.03
N ALA A 117 10.74 -4.95 21.25
CA ALA A 117 10.86 -5.77 22.47
C ALA A 117 9.85 -6.93 22.48
N GLY A 118 8.58 -6.65 22.13
CA GLY A 118 7.51 -7.64 22.08
C GLY A 118 7.79 -8.76 21.08
N MET A 119 8.14 -8.40 19.83
CA MET A 119 8.51 -9.37 18.79
C MET A 119 9.75 -10.17 19.20
N SER A 120 10.77 -9.51 19.74
CA SER A 120 11.99 -10.18 20.20
C SER A 120 11.71 -11.20 21.29
N LYS A 121 10.86 -10.84 22.26
CA LYS A 121 10.45 -11.73 23.35
C LYS A 121 9.65 -12.92 22.83
N ALA A 122 8.71 -12.69 21.92
CA ALA A 122 7.86 -13.73 21.35
C ALA A 122 8.68 -14.82 20.62
N VAL A 123 9.66 -14.42 19.80
CA VAL A 123 10.49 -15.39 19.07
C VAL A 123 11.52 -16.08 19.97
N LYS A 124 12.12 -15.37 20.93
CA LYS A 124 13.06 -15.97 21.90
C LYS A 124 12.43 -17.04 22.78
N ALA A 125 11.14 -16.93 23.06
CA ALA A 125 10.39 -17.91 23.84
C ALA A 125 9.98 -19.15 23.03
N ALA A 126 10.23 -19.19 21.71
CA ALA A 126 9.80 -20.28 20.86
C ALA A 126 10.60 -21.57 21.12
N PRO A 127 9.95 -22.73 21.29
CA PRO A 127 10.65 -24.00 21.38
C PRO A 127 11.29 -24.35 20.02
N LYS A 128 12.45 -25.04 20.03
CA LYS A 128 13.23 -25.35 18.82
C LYS A 128 12.40 -25.96 17.68
N ALA A 129 11.42 -26.80 18.03
CA ALA A 129 10.52 -27.46 17.08
C ALA A 129 9.56 -26.48 16.36
N LEU A 130 9.09 -25.43 17.05
CA LEU A 130 8.15 -24.44 16.50
C LEU A 130 8.83 -23.14 16.05
N LEU A 131 10.17 -23.09 16.05
CA LEU A 131 10.91 -21.86 15.77
C LEU A 131 10.54 -21.26 14.40
N THR A 132 10.37 -22.07 13.36
CA THR A 132 10.00 -21.59 12.01
C THR A 132 8.57 -21.03 11.92
N PRO A 133 7.52 -21.77 12.33
CA PRO A 133 6.17 -21.22 12.30
C PRO A 133 6.00 -20.02 13.24
N VAL A 134 6.66 -19.99 14.40
CA VAL A 134 6.61 -18.84 15.30
C VAL A 134 7.30 -17.61 14.69
N VAL A 135 8.47 -17.77 14.05
CA VAL A 135 9.11 -16.66 13.34
C VAL A 135 8.21 -16.11 12.24
N ALA A 136 7.64 -16.98 11.41
CA ALA A 136 6.77 -16.54 10.31
C ALA A 136 5.49 -15.85 10.84
N LEU A 137 4.90 -16.37 11.92
CA LEU A 137 3.71 -15.78 12.54
C LEU A 137 4.01 -14.41 13.16
N VAL A 138 5.06 -14.30 13.96
CA VAL A 138 5.46 -13.02 14.58
C VAL A 138 5.86 -12.00 13.51
N ALA A 139 6.46 -12.46 12.40
CA ALA A 139 6.79 -11.62 11.26
C ALA A 139 5.56 -11.07 10.54
N MET A 140 4.55 -11.91 10.31
CA MET A 140 3.27 -11.47 9.73
C MET A 140 2.55 -10.46 10.63
N LEU A 141 2.48 -10.74 11.94
CA LEU A 141 1.89 -9.81 12.93
C LEU A 141 2.66 -8.48 13.04
N GLY A 142 3.95 -8.49 12.67
CA GLY A 142 4.81 -7.32 12.65
C GLY A 142 4.46 -6.26 11.61
N ASN A 143 3.49 -6.49 10.71
CA ASN A 143 3.05 -5.48 9.73
C ASN A 143 2.50 -4.19 10.38
N HIS A 144 2.04 -4.24 11.63
CA HIS A 144 1.63 -3.07 12.42
C HIS A 144 2.83 -2.21 12.87
N ALA A 145 4.01 -2.82 12.95
CA ALA A 145 5.26 -2.21 13.37
C ALA A 145 6.10 -1.92 12.12
N ALA A 146 5.71 -0.86 11.40
CA ALA A 146 6.15 -0.52 10.05
C ALA A 146 7.64 -0.84 9.76
N ASP A 147 8.55 -0.42 10.65
CA ASP A 147 9.99 -0.58 10.47
C ASP A 147 10.58 -1.76 11.27
N ALA A 148 10.11 -2.00 12.51
CA ALA A 148 10.67 -3.02 13.39
C ALA A 148 10.59 -4.45 12.80
N GLY A 149 9.57 -4.76 11.99
CA GLY A 149 9.46 -6.06 11.31
C GLY A 149 10.66 -6.35 10.40
N TYR A 150 11.07 -5.39 9.56
CA TYR A 150 12.20 -5.57 8.67
C TYR A 150 13.56 -5.38 9.37
N VAL A 151 13.67 -4.36 10.23
CA VAL A 151 14.96 -3.96 10.82
C VAL A 151 15.38 -4.88 11.96
N VAL A 152 14.44 -5.36 12.78
CA VAL A 152 14.75 -6.14 13.99
C VAL A 152 14.54 -7.62 13.77
N LEU A 153 13.40 -8.02 13.21
CA LEU A 153 13.00 -9.43 13.21
C LEU A 153 13.82 -10.30 12.25
N ILE A 154 14.14 -9.78 11.07
CA ILE A 154 14.93 -10.50 10.06
C ILE A 154 16.32 -10.90 10.59
N PRO A 155 17.17 -9.97 11.09
CA PRO A 155 18.47 -10.34 11.64
C PRO A 155 18.34 -11.19 12.91
N LEU A 156 17.36 -10.90 13.78
CA LEU A 156 17.13 -11.69 14.99
C LEU A 156 16.78 -13.15 14.68
N ALA A 157 15.94 -13.40 13.67
CA ALA A 157 15.59 -14.74 13.24
C ALA A 157 16.81 -15.52 12.75
N GLY A 158 17.74 -14.87 12.03
CA GLY A 158 19.02 -15.48 11.63
C GLY A 158 19.85 -15.92 12.83
N ILE A 159 20.00 -15.03 13.84
CA ILE A 159 20.76 -15.32 15.07
C ILE A 159 20.11 -16.47 15.86
N LEU A 160 18.78 -16.47 16.01
CA LEU A 160 18.07 -17.51 16.76
C LEU A 160 18.12 -18.87 16.07
N PHE A 161 18.06 -18.91 14.74
CA PHE A 161 18.26 -20.15 14.00
C PHE A 161 19.69 -20.68 14.18
N ALA A 162 20.71 -19.80 14.10
CA ALA A 162 22.10 -20.17 14.37
C ALA A 162 22.26 -20.76 15.78
N ALA A 163 21.74 -20.07 16.80
CA ALA A 163 21.80 -20.51 18.20
C ALA A 163 21.04 -21.82 18.47
N ALA A 164 20.00 -22.11 17.68
CA ALA A 164 19.26 -23.36 17.74
C ALA A 164 19.95 -24.53 17.00
N GLY A 165 21.11 -24.31 16.36
CA GLY A 165 21.81 -25.29 15.53
C GLY A 165 21.23 -25.48 14.13
N ARG A 166 20.44 -24.50 13.65
CA ARG A 166 19.79 -24.51 12.33
C ARG A 166 20.44 -23.47 11.41
N HIS A 167 20.27 -23.63 10.10
CA HIS A 167 20.88 -22.73 9.13
C HIS A 167 20.33 -21.28 9.26
N PRO A 168 21.17 -20.24 9.45
CA PRO A 168 20.71 -18.87 9.68
C PRO A 168 19.87 -18.29 8.53
N LEU A 169 20.21 -18.62 7.28
CA LEU A 169 19.45 -18.17 6.11
C LEU A 169 18.00 -18.66 6.12
N ALA A 170 17.71 -19.82 6.73
CA ALA A 170 16.34 -20.30 6.84
C ALA A 170 15.50 -19.42 7.78
N GLY A 171 16.13 -18.87 8.84
CA GLY A 171 15.47 -17.91 9.72
C GLY A 171 15.22 -16.58 9.04
N ILE A 172 16.22 -16.06 8.30
CA ILE A 172 16.10 -14.83 7.50
C ILE A 172 14.99 -14.98 6.46
N ALA A 173 14.98 -16.09 5.71
CA ALA A 173 13.96 -16.36 4.70
C ALA A 173 12.56 -16.48 5.31
N ALA A 174 12.41 -17.18 6.44
CA ALA A 174 11.12 -17.32 7.13
C ALA A 174 10.59 -15.98 7.65
N ALA A 175 11.45 -15.16 8.24
CA ALA A 175 11.07 -13.82 8.68
C ALA A 175 10.72 -12.91 7.50
N PHE A 176 11.56 -12.87 6.46
CA PHE A 176 11.32 -12.04 5.27
C PHE A 176 10.03 -12.42 4.55
N ALA A 177 9.77 -13.72 4.38
CA ALA A 177 8.53 -14.22 3.80
C ALA A 177 7.31 -13.86 4.67
N GLY A 178 7.44 -13.92 6.00
CA GLY A 178 6.37 -13.53 6.92
C GLY A 178 6.05 -12.04 6.88
N VAL A 179 7.06 -11.16 6.93
CA VAL A 179 6.86 -9.70 6.89
C VAL A 179 6.36 -9.24 5.52
N SER A 180 6.98 -9.72 4.43
CA SER A 180 6.69 -9.24 3.07
C SER A 180 5.46 -9.94 2.46
N GLY A 181 5.40 -11.26 2.57
CA GLY A 181 4.31 -12.07 1.99
C GLY A 181 3.06 -12.08 2.86
N GLY A 182 3.19 -11.88 4.17
CA GLY A 182 2.09 -11.82 5.12
C GLY A 182 1.50 -10.42 5.33
N PHE A 183 1.90 -9.41 4.55
CA PHE A 183 1.56 -8.01 4.81
C PHE A 183 0.06 -7.73 4.97
N SER A 184 -0.80 -8.43 4.21
CA SER A 184 -2.26 -8.26 4.28
C SER A 184 -2.97 -9.23 5.24
N ALA A 185 -2.25 -10.18 5.85
CA ALA A 185 -2.80 -11.10 6.83
C ALA A 185 -2.62 -10.55 8.24
N ASN A 186 -3.64 -10.69 9.09
CA ASN A 186 -3.51 -10.44 10.52
C ASN A 186 -4.57 -11.23 11.32
N ILE A 187 -4.38 -11.31 12.63
CA ILE A 187 -5.33 -11.84 13.61
C ILE A 187 -6.13 -10.65 14.15
N SER A 188 -7.13 -10.21 13.38
CA SER A 188 -8.14 -9.24 13.78
C SER A 188 -9.37 -9.91 14.37
#